data_AF-A0A0V7ZY67-F1
#
_entry.id   AF-A0A0V7ZY67-F1
#
_cell.length_a   1.000
_cell.length_b   1.000
_cell.length_c   1.000
_cell.angle_alpha   90.00
_cell.angle_beta   90.00
_cell.angle_gamma   90.00
#
_symmetry.space_group_name_H-M   'P 1'
#
loop_
_entity.id
_entity.type
_entity.pdbx_description
1 polymer ?
#
loop_
_entity_poly.entity_id
_entity_poly.type
_entity_poly.pdbx_seq_one_letter_code
_entity_poly.pdbx_strand_id
1 'polypeptide(L)'
;MVKLIKSKIESLKEGLKTYPIRELVEHAEKFGPYLKLQRLETNQIRKFLDAINRLKAELAETGDFSKIETEVVLLKPKLAYAAARQRAAKPLNDVMSVAIDVVRDKEDFERLVQLIESIIAYHKAEGGK
;
A
#
# COMPACT_ATOMS: atom_id res chain seq x y z
N MET A 1 -15.59 2.22 -4.04
CA MET A 1 -14.33 2.65 -3.40
C MET A 1 -13.10 2.06 -4.08
N VAL A 2 -12.86 0.74 -4.01
CA VAL A 2 -11.66 0.10 -4.61
C VAL A 2 -11.42 0.50 -6.06
N LYS A 3 -12.44 0.40 -6.92
CA LYS A 3 -12.35 0.80 -8.34
C LYS A 3 -11.91 2.26 -8.53
N LEU A 4 -12.42 3.18 -7.69
CA LEU A 4 -12.08 4.60 -7.74
C LEU A 4 -10.58 4.81 -7.44
N ILE A 5 -10.10 4.23 -6.34
CA ILE A 5 -8.69 4.36 -5.93
C ILE A 5 -7.78 3.75 -6.99
N LYS A 6 -8.13 2.58 -7.52
CA LYS A 6 -7.37 1.94 -8.60
C LYS A 6 -7.28 2.82 -9.84
N SER A 7 -8.42 3.28 -10.36
CA SER A 7 -8.44 4.13 -11.56
C SER A 7 -7.68 5.44 -11.34
N LYS A 8 -7.70 5.99 -10.12
CA LYS A 8 -6.86 7.13 -9.77
C LYS A 8 -5.38 6.79 -9.92
N ILE A 9 -4.92 5.71 -9.27
CA ILE A 9 -3.51 5.28 -9.31
C ILE A 9 -3.07 4.96 -10.75
N GLU A 10 -3.87 4.21 -11.49
CA GLU A 10 -3.61 3.84 -12.90
C GLU A 10 -3.50 5.07 -13.82
N SER A 11 -4.10 6.20 -13.45
CA SER A 11 -4.00 7.46 -14.20
C SER A 11 -2.68 8.24 -13.96
N LEU A 12 -1.90 7.88 -12.93
CA LEU A 12 -0.66 8.56 -12.54
C LEU A 12 0.52 8.13 -13.43
N LYS A 13 0.57 8.65 -14.66
CA LYS A 13 1.57 8.27 -15.67
C LYS A 13 3.02 8.55 -15.23
N GLU A 14 3.22 9.58 -14.44
CA GLU A 14 4.53 10.06 -13.94
C GLU A 14 4.97 9.37 -12.64
N GLY A 15 4.26 8.33 -12.20
CA GLY A 15 4.58 7.57 -11.00
C GLY A 15 3.72 7.95 -9.80
N LEU A 16 3.75 7.08 -8.79
CA LEU A 16 2.93 7.23 -7.59
C LEU A 16 3.16 8.56 -6.88
N LYS A 17 4.37 9.13 -6.91
CA LYS A 17 4.74 10.41 -6.28
C LYS A 17 3.83 11.58 -6.65
N THR A 18 3.20 11.51 -7.82
CA THR A 18 2.26 12.53 -8.33
C THR A 18 0.86 12.44 -7.73
N TYR A 19 0.58 11.40 -6.93
CA TYR A 19 -0.67 11.28 -6.18
C TYR A 19 -0.78 12.45 -5.18
N PRO A 20 -1.73 13.41 -5.31
CA PRO A 20 -1.85 14.52 -4.37
C PRO A 20 -2.08 14.02 -2.94
N ILE A 21 -1.30 14.54 -1.97
CA ILE A 21 -1.30 13.99 -0.60
C ILE A 21 -2.68 14.08 0.09
N ARG A 22 -3.43 15.17 -0.14
CA ARG A 22 -4.78 15.33 0.42
C ARG A 22 -5.73 14.26 -0.09
N GLU A 23 -5.73 14.02 -1.41
CA GLU A 23 -6.57 13.01 -2.04
C GLU A 23 -6.17 11.58 -1.64
N LEU A 24 -4.86 11.33 -1.45
CA LEU A 24 -4.36 10.08 -0.91
C LEU A 24 -4.92 9.80 0.49
N VAL A 25 -4.84 10.79 1.37
CA VAL A 25 -5.35 10.69 2.75
C VAL A 25 -6.87 10.51 2.74
N GLU A 26 -7.61 11.26 1.92
CA GLU A 26 -9.07 11.10 1.77
C GLU A 26 -9.47 9.71 1.26
N HIS A 27 -8.70 9.14 0.33
CA HIS A 27 -8.93 7.78 -0.13
C HIS A 27 -8.62 6.76 0.97
N ALA A 28 -7.53 6.95 1.73
CA ALA A 28 -7.18 6.10 2.85
C ALA A 28 -8.22 6.15 3.99
N GLU A 29 -8.76 7.34 4.28
CA GLU A 29 -9.82 7.57 5.27
C GLU A 29 -11.07 6.75 4.97
N LYS A 30 -11.43 6.61 3.69
CA LYS A 30 -12.58 5.80 3.27
C LYS A 30 -12.22 4.33 3.16
N PHE A 31 -10.97 4.02 2.80
CA PHE A 31 -10.55 2.66 2.50
C PHE A 31 -10.20 1.85 3.75
N GLY A 32 -9.57 2.45 4.76
CA GLY A 32 -9.26 1.79 6.04
C GLY A 32 -10.49 1.17 6.72
N PRO A 33 -11.58 1.95 6.95
CA PRO A 33 -12.83 1.43 7.49
C PRO A 33 -13.48 0.37 6.59
N TYR A 34 -13.42 0.56 5.28
CA TYR A 34 -13.90 -0.44 4.33
C TYR A 34 -13.17 -1.79 4.50
N LEU A 35 -11.84 -1.78 4.67
CA LEU A 35 -11.07 -3.01 4.92
C LEU A 35 -11.49 -3.68 6.23
N LYS A 36 -11.79 -2.90 7.27
CA LYS A 36 -12.32 -3.42 8.54
C LYS A 36 -13.69 -4.09 8.35
N LEU A 37 -14.59 -3.49 7.57
CA LEU A 37 -15.89 -4.08 7.20
C LEU A 37 -15.73 -5.38 6.42
N GLN A 38 -14.68 -5.50 5.60
CA GLN A 38 -14.31 -6.75 4.92
C GLN A 38 -13.67 -7.79 5.85
N ARG A 39 -13.61 -7.52 7.16
CA ARG A 39 -13.01 -8.36 8.20
C ARG A 39 -11.51 -8.58 8.01
N LEU A 40 -10.81 -7.61 7.41
CA LEU A 40 -9.35 -7.68 7.32
C LEU A 40 -8.75 -7.47 8.72
N GLU A 41 -8.00 -8.47 9.18
CA GLU A 41 -7.37 -8.46 10.50
C GLU A 41 -6.12 -7.59 10.52
N THR A 42 -5.89 -6.88 11.63
CA THR A 42 -4.74 -6.01 11.84
C THR A 42 -3.41 -6.77 11.69
N ASN A 43 -3.36 -8.03 12.14
CA ASN A 43 -2.16 -8.87 12.01
C ASN A 43 -1.72 -9.08 10.56
N GLN A 44 -2.65 -9.06 9.61
CA GLN A 44 -2.32 -9.25 8.20
C GLN A 44 -1.79 -7.97 7.56
N ILE A 45 -2.42 -6.84 7.89
CA ILE A 45 -1.95 -5.55 7.41
C ILE A 45 -0.59 -5.22 8.05
N ARG A 46 -0.39 -5.58 9.32
CA ARG A 46 0.90 -5.41 10.02
C ARG A 46 2.02 -6.18 9.33
N LYS A 47 1.82 -7.44 8.93
CA LYS A 47 2.85 -8.19 8.19
C LYS A 47 3.28 -7.50 6.90
N PHE A 48 2.31 -6.88 6.20
CA PHE A 48 2.62 -6.13 4.99
C PHE A 48 3.36 -4.83 5.29
N LEU A 49 2.94 -4.09 6.32
CA LEU A 49 3.63 -2.91 6.81
C LEU A 49 5.07 -3.22 7.26
N ASP A 50 5.28 -4.34 7.96
CA ASP A 50 6.60 -4.76 8.43
C ASP A 50 7.55 -4.99 7.25
N ALA A 51 7.06 -5.58 6.15
CA ALA A 51 7.84 -5.74 4.93
C ALA A 51 8.21 -4.39 4.30
N ILE A 52 7.26 -3.46 4.21
CA ILE A 52 7.51 -2.10 3.69
C ILE A 52 8.48 -1.33 4.59
N ASN A 53 8.35 -1.43 5.92
CA ASN A 53 9.23 -0.75 6.87
C ASN A 53 10.68 -1.25 6.81
N ARG A 54 10.89 -2.54 6.52
CA ARG A 54 12.24 -3.07 6.27
C ARG A 54 12.87 -2.45 5.04
N LEU A 55 12.13 -2.37 3.92
CA LEU A 55 12.60 -1.73 2.70
C LEU A 55 12.83 -0.23 2.89
N LYS A 56 11.98 0.44 3.68
CA LYS A 56 12.15 1.85 4.08
C LYS A 56 13.45 2.06 4.86
N ALA A 57 13.78 1.15 5.79
CA ALA A 57 15.02 1.22 6.55
C ALA A 57 16.26 0.99 5.66
N GLU A 58 16.21 -0.01 4.78
CA GLU A 58 17.29 -0.30 3.83
C GLU A 58 17.51 0.86 2.84
N LEU A 59 16.44 1.49 2.36
CA LEU A 59 16.52 2.67 1.52
C LEU A 59 17.08 3.88 2.26
N ALA A 60 16.76 4.05 3.55
CA ALA A 60 17.30 5.13 4.37
C ALA A 60 18.80 4.95 4.63
N GLU A 61 19.26 3.72 4.78
CA GLU A 61 20.69 3.39 4.96
C GLU A 61 21.47 3.58 3.65
N THR A 62 20.93 3.11 2.54
CA THR A 62 21.66 3.06 1.27
C THR A 62 21.48 4.30 0.40
N GLY A 63 20.34 5.01 0.53
CA GLY A 63 19.94 6.11 -0.34
C GLY A 63 19.63 5.71 -1.78
N ASP A 64 19.69 4.42 -2.12
CA ASP A 64 19.68 3.91 -3.49
C ASP A 64 18.49 2.97 -3.72
N PHE A 65 17.51 3.42 -4.49
CA PHE A 65 16.30 2.67 -4.76
C PHE A 65 16.56 1.37 -5.52
N SER A 66 17.59 1.32 -6.37
CA SER A 66 17.90 0.12 -7.17
C SER A 66 18.20 -1.11 -6.32
N LYS A 67 18.66 -0.91 -5.08
CA LYS A 67 18.92 -1.98 -4.12
C LYS A 67 17.65 -2.64 -3.58
N ILE A 68 16.56 -1.88 -3.47
CA ILE A 68 15.29 -2.37 -2.93
C ILE A 68 14.23 -2.65 -4.00
N GLU A 69 14.42 -2.18 -5.23
CA GLU A 69 13.43 -2.24 -6.32
C GLU A 69 12.88 -3.66 -6.53
N THR A 70 13.77 -4.66 -6.55
CA THR A 70 13.37 -6.06 -6.71
C THR A 70 12.42 -6.51 -5.60
N GLU A 71 12.73 -6.18 -4.35
CA GLU A 71 11.87 -6.56 -3.22
C GLU A 71 10.55 -5.78 -3.18
N VAL A 72 10.55 -4.53 -3.63
CA VAL A 72 9.32 -3.73 -3.82
C VAL A 72 8.40 -4.43 -4.83
N VAL A 73 8.91 -4.85 -5.98
CA VAL A 73 8.12 -5.58 -6.99
C VAL A 73 7.61 -6.92 -6.43
N LEU A 74 8.43 -7.63 -5.66
CA LEU A 74 8.06 -8.89 -5.01
C LEU A 74 7.01 -8.76 -3.90
N LEU A 75 6.63 -7.55 -3.49
CA LEU A 75 5.47 -7.34 -2.63
C LEU A 75 4.16 -7.76 -3.32
N LYS A 76 4.05 -7.64 -4.65
CA LYS A 76 2.84 -8.03 -5.41
C LYS A 76 2.49 -9.51 -5.26
N PRO A 77 3.38 -10.48 -5.56
CA PRO A 77 3.06 -11.89 -5.37
C PRO A 77 2.80 -12.26 -3.90
N LYS A 78 3.48 -11.60 -2.94
CA LYS A 78 3.23 -11.77 -1.50
C LYS A 78 1.79 -11.38 -1.12
N LEU A 79 1.30 -10.24 -1.65
CA LEU A 79 -0.08 -9.80 -1.48
C LEU A 79 -1.09 -10.70 -2.18
N ALA A 80 -0.80 -11.13 -3.41
CA ALA A 80 -1.68 -12.01 -4.18
C ALA A 80 -1.90 -13.34 -3.46
N TYR A 81 -0.84 -13.91 -2.89
CA TYR A 81 -0.94 -15.12 -2.07
C TYR A 81 -1.77 -14.90 -0.81
N ALA A 82 -1.58 -13.77 -0.11
CA ALA A 82 -2.39 -13.43 1.07
C ALA A 82 -3.88 -13.29 0.71
N ALA A 83 -4.20 -12.64 -0.41
CA ALA A 83 -5.57 -12.51 -0.91
C ALA A 83 -6.20 -13.84 -1.35
N ALA A 84 -5.40 -14.75 -1.92
CA ALA A 84 -5.86 -16.09 -2.27
C ALA A 84 -6.20 -16.92 -1.02
N ARG A 85 -5.39 -16.80 0.05
CA ARG A 85 -5.62 -17.48 1.33
C ARG A 85 -6.76 -16.88 2.13
N GLN A 86 -6.94 -15.56 2.08
CA GLN A 86 -8.02 -14.89 2.78
C GLN A 86 -8.64 -13.78 1.93
N ARG A 87 -9.91 -13.99 1.56
CA ARG A 87 -10.67 -13.05 0.71
C ARG A 87 -10.74 -11.63 1.28
N ALA A 88 -10.69 -11.48 2.61
CA ALA A 88 -10.66 -10.18 3.28
C ALA A 88 -9.46 -9.30 2.86
N ALA A 89 -8.34 -9.91 2.45
CA ALA A 89 -7.16 -9.20 1.97
C ALA A 89 -7.25 -8.82 0.48
N LYS A 90 -8.22 -9.36 -0.28
CA LYS A 90 -8.37 -9.08 -1.71
C LYS A 90 -8.46 -7.58 -2.02
N PRO A 91 -9.26 -6.76 -1.32
CA PRO A 91 -9.33 -5.35 -1.65
C PRO A 91 -8.01 -4.61 -1.42
N LEU A 92 -7.30 -4.92 -0.33
CA LEU A 92 -5.98 -4.35 -0.06
C LEU A 92 -5.00 -4.76 -1.18
N ASN A 93 -4.98 -6.03 -1.56
CA ASN A 93 -4.19 -6.53 -2.68
C ASN A 93 -4.51 -5.80 -3.99
N ASP A 94 -5.81 -5.59 -4.30
CA ASP A 94 -6.24 -4.96 -5.53
C ASP A 94 -5.75 -3.50 -5.65
N VAL A 95 -5.68 -2.75 -4.53
CA VAL A 95 -5.17 -1.37 -4.48
C VAL A 95 -3.64 -1.34 -4.45
N MET A 96 -3.02 -2.16 -3.60
CA MET A 96 -1.55 -2.16 -3.46
C MET A 96 -0.85 -2.69 -4.71
N SER A 97 -1.45 -3.65 -5.42
CA SER A 97 -0.86 -4.18 -6.65
C SER A 97 -0.69 -3.10 -7.71
N VAL A 98 -1.72 -2.28 -7.93
CA VAL A 98 -1.63 -1.18 -8.91
C VAL A 98 -0.78 -0.03 -8.41
N ALA A 99 -0.70 0.19 -7.09
CA ALA A 99 0.22 1.17 -6.51
C ALA A 99 1.67 0.78 -6.75
N ILE A 100 2.03 -0.50 -6.55
CA ILE A 100 3.38 -1.02 -6.79
C ILE A 100 3.75 -0.94 -8.28
N ASP A 101 2.80 -1.17 -9.20
CA ASP A 101 3.04 -1.10 -10.65
C ASP A 101 3.49 0.27 -11.17
N VAL A 102 3.24 1.33 -10.39
CA VAL A 102 3.63 2.70 -10.74
C VAL A 102 4.76 3.23 -9.85
N VAL A 103 5.45 2.36 -9.09
CA VAL A 103 6.65 2.73 -8.34
C VAL A 103 7.89 2.50 -9.19
N ARG A 104 8.65 3.55 -9.47
CA ARG A 104 9.83 3.53 -10.34
C ARG A 104 11.08 4.08 -9.68
N ASP A 105 10.90 4.86 -8.62
CA ASP A 105 11.99 5.54 -7.93
C ASP A 105 11.71 5.68 -6.43
N LYS A 106 12.65 6.33 -5.75
CA LYS A 106 12.60 6.60 -4.32
C LYS A 106 11.35 7.40 -3.94
N GLU A 107 11.03 8.46 -4.66
CA GLU A 107 9.89 9.33 -4.36
C GLU A 107 8.56 8.60 -4.52
N ASP A 108 8.44 7.73 -5.53
CA ASP A 108 7.28 6.86 -5.69
C ASP A 108 7.14 5.88 -4.53
N PHE A 109 8.26 5.29 -4.08
CA PHE A 109 8.26 4.37 -2.95
C PHE A 109 7.91 5.08 -1.64
N GLU A 110 8.44 6.28 -1.39
CA GLU A 110 8.05 7.10 -0.25
C GLU A 110 6.55 7.40 -0.27
N ARG A 111 5.97 7.64 -1.45
CA ARG A 111 4.53 7.81 -1.59
C ARG A 111 3.74 6.53 -1.33
N LEU A 112 4.25 5.37 -1.73
CA LEU A 112 3.66 4.07 -1.41
C LEU A 112 3.62 3.84 0.11
N VAL A 113 4.71 4.17 0.80
CA VAL A 113 4.81 4.12 2.27
C VAL A 113 3.73 5.00 2.91
N GLN A 114 3.59 6.25 2.45
CA GLN A 114 2.55 7.16 2.95
C GLN A 114 1.13 6.62 2.73
N LEU A 115 0.87 5.99 1.58
CA LEU A 115 -0.43 5.38 1.28
C LEU A 115 -0.76 4.25 2.27
N ILE A 116 0.17 3.31 2.49
CA ILE A 116 -0.09 2.18 3.39
C ILE A 116 -0.18 2.61 4.85
N GLU A 117 0.67 3.54 5.31
CA GLU A 117 0.64 4.08 6.66
C GLU A 117 -0.72 4.77 6.93
N SER A 118 -1.21 5.56 5.97
CA SER A 118 -2.52 6.21 6.06
C SER A 118 -3.66 5.19 6.13
N ILE A 119 -3.65 4.17 5.25
CA ILE A 119 -4.68 3.11 5.24
C ILE A 119 -4.72 2.40 6.60
N ILE A 120 -3.56 2.10 7.18
CA ILE A 120 -3.44 1.42 8.47
C ILE A 120 -3.94 2.28 9.61
N ALA A 121 -3.60 3.57 9.60
CA ALA A 121 -4.05 4.51 10.63
C ALA A 121 -5.58 4.54 10.70
N TYR A 122 -6.24 4.70 9.55
CA TYR A 122 -7.70 4.71 9.48
C TYR A 122 -8.34 3.33 9.71
N HIS A 123 -7.70 2.23 9.31
CA HIS A 123 -8.18 0.88 9.66
C HIS A 123 -8.14 0.64 11.17
N LYS A 124 -7.06 1.05 11.85
CA LYS A 124 -6.93 0.93 13.31
C LYS A 124 -7.91 1.82 14.07
N ALA A 125 -8.17 3.04 13.58
CA ALA A 125 -9.11 3.97 14.18
C ALA A 125 -10.52 3.36 14.35
N GLU A 126 -10.93 2.46 13.44
CA GLU A 126 -12.20 1.73 13.47
C GLU A 126 -12.20 0.50 14.41
N GLY A 127 -11.37 0.49 15.45
CA GLY A 127 -11.26 -0.62 16.39
C GLY A 127 -10.55 -1.85 15.82
N GLY A 128 -9.60 -1.66 14.91
CA GLY A 128 -8.63 -2.68 14.53
C GLY A 128 -7.66 -2.95 15.69
N LYS A 129 -7.87 -4.03 16.45
CA LYS A 129 -6.83 -4.61 17.33
C LYS A 129 -5.88 -5.49 16.51
#